data_AF-A0ABD7V793-F1
#
_entry.id   AF-A0ABD7V793-F1
#
_cell.length_a   1.000
_cell.length_b   1.000
_cell.length_c   1.000
_cell.angle_alpha   90.00
_cell.angle_beta   90.00
_cell.angle_gamma   90.00
#
_symmetry.space_group_name_H-M   'P 1'
#
loop_
_entity.id
_entity.type
_entity.pdbx_description
1 polymer ?
#
loop_
_entity_poly.entity_id
_entity_poly.type
_entity_poly.pdbx_seq_one_letter_code
_entity_poly.pdbx_strand_id
1 'polypeptide(L)'
;MKDQFRWFVCSGEDRPERVRSMEIFLDAVAAYAATDAPWLLDPRFDGLLDDRDREVVRRVRELAPAVNGASGLLDPLKRALGTLGAGS
;
A
#
# COMPACT_ATOMS: atom_id res chain seq x y z
N MET A 1 18.65 1.58 -15.82
CA MET A 1 17.89 0.37 -16.20
C MET A 1 17.51 -0.31 -14.89
N LYS A 2 16.52 0.26 -14.18
CA LYS A 2 15.13 -0.20 -14.04
C LYS A 2 15.04 -1.62 -13.47
N ASP A 3 14.59 -1.65 -12.23
CA ASP A 3 14.44 -2.78 -11.32
C ASP A 3 13.83 -3.99 -12.03
N GLN A 4 14.64 -5.04 -12.21
CA GLN A 4 14.14 -6.31 -12.73
C GLN A 4 13.28 -6.96 -11.64
N PHE A 5 12.03 -7.29 -11.99
CA PHE A 5 11.17 -8.11 -11.17
C PHE A 5 11.91 -9.39 -10.75
N ARG A 6 12.24 -9.50 -9.47
CA ARG A 6 12.82 -10.71 -8.91
C ARG A 6 11.66 -11.69 -8.68
N TRP A 7 11.44 -12.58 -9.65
CA TRP A 7 10.40 -13.59 -9.58
C TRP A 7 10.57 -14.43 -8.31
N PHE A 8 9.58 -14.39 -7.43
CA PHE A 8 9.52 -15.28 -6.28
C PHE A 8 8.91 -16.59 -6.74
N VAL A 9 9.69 -17.67 -6.66
CA VAL A 9 9.20 -19.02 -6.93
C VAL A 9 8.77 -19.61 -5.59
N CYS A 10 7.48 -19.84 -5.42
CA CYS A 10 6.94 -20.49 -4.22
C CYS A 10 7.49 -21.92 -4.10
N SER A 11 7.74 -22.36 -2.86
CA SER A 11 8.20 -23.72 -2.55
C SER A 11 7.16 -24.77 -2.94
N GLY A 12 7.63 -25.94 -3.39
CA GLY A 12 6.80 -27.11 -3.74
C GLY A 12 7.55 -28.04 -4.69
N GLU A 13 7.40 -29.35 -4.49
CA GLU A 13 8.08 -30.38 -5.28
C GLU A 13 7.53 -30.44 -6.71
N ASP A 14 6.24 -30.17 -6.88
CA ASP A 14 5.55 -30.15 -8.17
C ASP A 14 4.80 -28.84 -8.45
N ARG A 15 4.26 -28.72 -9.65
CA ARG A 15 3.55 -27.51 -10.08
C ARG A 15 2.27 -27.25 -9.24
N PRO A 16 1.40 -28.24 -8.98
CA PRO A 16 0.25 -28.08 -8.09
C PRO A 16 0.62 -27.49 -6.71
N GLU A 17 1.67 -27.99 -6.07
CA GLU A 17 2.11 -27.49 -4.77
C GLU A 17 2.60 -26.05 -4.84
N ARG A 18 3.38 -25.70 -5.86
CA ARG A 18 3.84 -24.31 -6.05
C ARG A 18 2.69 -23.34 -6.32
N VAL A 19 1.68 -23.76 -7.09
CA VAL A 19 0.46 -22.96 -7.34
C VAL A 19 -0.29 -22.74 -6.03
N ARG A 20 -0.48 -23.78 -5.23
CA ARG A 20 -1.17 -23.68 -3.95
C ARG A 20 -0.43 -22.77 -2.95
N SER A 21 0.90 -22.88 -2.89
CA SER A 21 1.73 -21.99 -2.08
C SER A 21 1.64 -20.52 -2.53
N MET A 22 1.52 -20.28 -3.84
CA MET A 22 1.30 -18.95 -4.40
C MET A 22 -0.07 -18.40 -4.05
N GLU A 23 -1.13 -19.21 -4.13
CA GLU A 23 -2.49 -18.82 -3.74
C GLU A 23 -2.54 -18.40 -2.25
N ILE A 24 -1.98 -19.21 -1.35
CA ILE A 24 -1.91 -18.89 0.09
C ILE A 24 -1.15 -17.58 0.33
N PHE A 25 -0.04 -17.37 -0.38
CA PHE A 25 0.72 -16.13 -0.28
C PHE A 25 -0.10 -14.91 -0.73
N LEU A 26 -0.79 -15.02 -1.86
CA LEU A 26 -1.65 -13.94 -2.38
C LEU A 26 -2.82 -13.66 -1.45
N ASP A 27 -3.44 -14.68 -0.86
CA ASP A 27 -4.51 -14.52 0.13
C ASP A 27 -4.01 -13.79 1.39
N ALA A 28 -2.81 -14.13 1.87
CA ALA A 28 -2.21 -13.45 3.02
C ALA A 28 -1.89 -11.97 2.71
N VAL A 29 -1.38 -11.67 1.51
CA VAL A 29 -1.16 -10.30 1.05
C VAL A 29 -2.48 -9.55 0.92
N ALA A 30 -3.52 -10.18 0.36
CA ALA A 30 -4.85 -9.58 0.22
C ALA A 30 -5.47 -9.31 1.59
N ALA A 31 -5.38 -10.25 2.53
CA ALA A 31 -5.85 -10.08 3.90
C ALA A 31 -5.12 -8.93 4.60
N TYR A 32 -3.79 -8.89 4.52
CA TYR A 32 -2.99 -7.79 5.09
C TYR A 32 -3.34 -6.42 4.49
N ALA A 33 -3.50 -6.36 3.16
CA ALA A 33 -3.89 -5.16 2.45
C ALA A 33 -5.31 -4.69 2.83
N ALA A 34 -6.21 -5.60 3.20
CA ALA A 34 -7.58 -5.31 3.58
C ALA A 34 -7.72 -4.80 5.03
N THR A 35 -6.83 -5.17 5.97
CA THR A 35 -6.98 -4.79 7.39
C THR A 35 -6.65 -3.32 7.66
N ASP A 36 -5.54 -2.82 7.14
CA ASP A 36 -5.00 -1.51 7.58
C ASP A 36 -4.73 -0.52 6.43
N ALA A 37 -5.05 -0.90 5.19
CA ALA A 37 -4.85 -0.13 3.96
C ALA A 37 -3.60 0.79 3.99
N PRO A 38 -2.39 0.28 4.30
CA PRO A 38 -1.18 1.10 4.41
C PRO A 38 -0.74 1.72 3.07
N TRP A 39 -1.44 1.38 2.00
CA TRP A 39 -1.30 1.85 0.63
C TRP A 39 -2.31 2.96 0.28
N LEU A 40 -3.24 3.34 1.17
CA LEU A 40 -4.37 4.21 0.88
C LEU A 40 -3.96 5.55 0.23
N LEU A 41 -2.88 6.15 0.72
CA LEU A 41 -2.35 7.42 0.21
C LEU A 41 -1.30 7.25 -0.89
N ASP A 42 -0.90 6.03 -1.23
CA ASP A 42 0.04 5.77 -2.32
C ASP A 42 -0.68 5.85 -3.69
N PRO A 43 -0.25 6.74 -4.61
CA PRO A 43 -0.89 6.92 -5.92
C PRO A 43 -0.93 5.66 -6.79
N ARG A 44 -0.06 4.67 -6.56
CA ARG A 44 -0.04 3.40 -7.32
C ARG A 44 -1.29 2.58 -7.13
N PHE A 45 -2.05 2.82 -6.05
CA PHE A 45 -3.24 2.07 -5.67
C PHE A 45 -4.54 2.83 -5.93
N ASP A 46 -4.50 3.94 -6.68
CA ASP A 46 -5.69 4.77 -6.96
C ASP A 46 -6.83 4.01 -7.66
N GLY A 47 -6.49 2.95 -8.41
CA GLY A 47 -7.44 2.06 -9.06
C GLY A 47 -8.24 1.15 -8.11
N LEU A 48 -7.87 1.09 -6.82
CA LEU A 48 -8.62 0.34 -5.80
C LEU A 48 -9.71 1.19 -5.12
N LEU A 49 -9.72 2.50 -5.38
CA LEU A 49 -10.66 3.44 -4.76
C LEU A 49 -11.89 3.63 -5.64
N ASP A 50 -13.06 3.66 -5.02
CA ASP A 50 -14.26 4.16 -5.68
C ASP A 50 -14.19 5.68 -5.89
N ASP A 51 -15.12 6.24 -6.68
CA ASP A 51 -15.07 7.65 -7.04
C ASP A 51 -15.19 8.60 -5.83
N ARG A 52 -15.86 8.16 -4.76
CA ARG A 52 -16.04 8.95 -3.55
C ARG A 52 -14.77 8.96 -2.71
N ASP A 53 -14.20 7.78 -2.47
CA ASP A 53 -12.99 7.60 -1.69
C ASP A 53 -11.77 8.20 -2.40
N ARG A 54 -11.72 8.11 -3.74
CA ARG A 54 -10.67 8.73 -4.55
C ARG A 54 -10.58 10.24 -4.33
N GLU A 55 -11.72 10.94 -4.27
CA GLU A 55 -11.74 12.37 -4.02
C GLU A 55 -11.27 12.72 -2.59
N VAL A 56 -11.66 11.92 -1.59
CA VAL A 56 -11.20 12.12 -0.21
C VAL A 56 -9.69 11.90 -0.11
N VAL A 57 -9.18 10.79 -0.65
CA VAL A 57 -7.76 10.46 -0.67
C VAL A 57 -6.95 11.51 -1.42
N ARG A 58 -7.44 12.01 -2.56
CA ARG A 58 -6.79 13.10 -3.32
C ARG A 58 -6.56 14.33 -2.43
N ARG A 59 -7.56 14.78 -1.68
CA ARG A 59 -7.43 15.93 -0.78
C ARG A 59 -6.43 15.68 0.34
N VAL A 60 -6.40 14.46 0.88
CA VAL A 60 -5.43 14.10 1.93
C VAL A 60 -4.00 14.07 1.37
N ARG A 61 -3.81 13.55 0.15
CA ARG A 61 -2.51 13.59 -0.55
C ARG A 61 -2.02 15.02 -0.79
N GLU A 62 -2.92 15.93 -1.16
CA GLU A 62 -2.61 17.35 -1.32
C GLU A 62 -2.26 18.04 0.01
N LEU A 63 -2.84 17.58 1.12
CA LEU A 63 -2.58 18.10 2.46
C LEU A 63 -1.25 17.59 3.05
N ALA A 64 -0.82 16.37 2.70
CA ALA A 64 0.35 15.72 3.29
C ALA A 64 1.66 16.55 3.18
N PRO A 65 1.99 17.21 2.06
CA PRO A 65 3.14 18.11 1.97
C PRO A 65 3.08 19.29 2.95
N ALA A 66 1.89 19.86 3.18
CA ALA A 66 1.71 20.98 4.11
C ALA A 66 1.93 20.55 5.56
N VAL A 67 1.50 19.33 5.92
CA VAL A 67 1.75 18.73 7.23
C VAL A 67 3.23 18.43 7.43
N ASN A 68 3.95 18.03 6.39
CA ASN A 68 5.37 17.71 6.47
C ASN A 68 6.26 18.91 6.81
N GLY A 69 5.88 20.11 6.38
CA GLY A 69 6.58 21.38 6.64
C GLY A 69 6.07 22.16 7.85
N ALA A 70 5.09 21.63 8.59
CA ALA A 70 4.49 22.29 9.74
C ALA A 70 5.31 22.10 11.03
N SER A 71 4.90 22.78 12.10
CA SER A 71 5.51 22.64 13.43
C SER A 71 5.30 21.23 14.01
N GLY A 72 6.12 20.85 15.00
CA GLY A 72 6.06 19.53 15.66
C GLY A 72 4.72 19.22 16.35
N LEU A 73 3.81 20.19 16.49
CA LEU A 73 2.43 19.93 16.93
C LEU A 73 1.71 18.93 16.01
N LEU A 74 2.03 18.91 14.71
CA LEU A 74 1.41 18.02 13.73
C LEU A 74 2.15 16.69 13.55
N ASP A 75 3.18 16.39 14.35
CA ASP A 75 3.91 15.12 14.28
C ASP A 75 3.02 13.87 14.44
N PRO A 76 1.96 13.85 15.27
CA PRO A 76 1.02 12.74 15.30
C PRO A 76 0.30 12.54 13.95
N LEU A 77 -0.12 13.63 13.30
CA LEU A 77 -0.78 13.58 11.99
C LEU A 77 0.20 13.13 10.90
N LYS A 78 1.45 13.63 10.94
CA LYS A 78 2.52 13.20 10.03
C LYS A 78 2.77 11.69 10.11
N ARG A 79 2.78 11.13 11.31
CA ARG A 79 2.90 9.67 11.52
C ARG A 79 1.69 8.91 10.97
N ALA A 80 0.47 9.38 11.23
CA ALA A 80 -0.75 8.74 10.72
C ALA A 80 -0.82 8.75 9.18
N LEU A 81 -0.40 9.84 8.54
CA LEU A 81 -0.31 9.89 7.08
C LEU A 81 0.77 8.93 6.56
N GLY A 82 1.92 8.81 7.24
CA GLY A 82 2.96 7.86 6.89
C GLY A 82 2.52 6.40 7.01
N THR A 83 1.75 6.04 8.05
CA THR A 83 1.18 4.69 8.19
C THR A 83 0.17 4.33 7.09
N LEU A 84 -0.41 5.34 6.45
CA LEU A 84 -1.34 5.18 5.32
C LEU A 84 -0.65 5.29 3.95
N GLY A 85 0.68 5.39 3.90
CA GLY A 85 1.45 5.38 2.65
C GLY A 85 1.77 6.76 2.07
N ALA A 86 1.62 7.84 2.84
CA ALA A 86 2.07 9.16 2.38
C ALA A 86 3.61 9.23 2.35
N GLY A 87 4.19 9.18 1.16
CA GLY A 87 5.64 9.35 0.94
C GLY A 87 6.44 8.06 0.71
N SER A 88 5.77 6.93 0.44
CA SER A 88 6.39 5.68 -0.04
C SER A 88 6.62 5.63 -1.55
#